data_AF-A0A8X7PBN1-F1
#
_entry.id   AF-A0A8X7PBN1-F1
#
_cell.length_a   1.000
_cell.length_b   1.000
_cell.length_c   1.000
_cell.angle_alpha   90.00
_cell.angle_beta   90.00
_cell.angle_gamma   90.00
#
_symmetry.space_group_name_H-M   'P 1'
#
loop_
_entity.id
_entity.type
_entity.pdbx_description
1 polymer ?
#
loop_
_entity_poly.entity_id
_entity_poly.type
_entity_poly.pdbx_seq_one_letter_code
_entity_poly.pdbx_strand_id
1 'polypeptide(L)'
;MSDAVILQQSLKLGKGGSTAATVIPIDSQKLMVAKFGDSRAVMSRNGVAHQLSVDHEPSNERKYIEKIGGFVSNIPGDVLRVDGQLAVARAFGDKRLKIHLCSEPDITHQAVGDQNEFVVFTSDGI
;
A
#
# COMPACT_ATOMS: atom_id res chain seq x y z
N MET A 1 -13.88 -8.34 1.20
CA MET A 1 -14.44 -7.55 0.08
C MET A 1 -13.31 -7.34 -0.93
N SER A 2 -13.47 -7.74 -2.18
CA SER A 2 -12.41 -7.58 -3.20
C SER A 2 -12.57 -6.26 -3.95
N ASP A 3 -11.50 -5.81 -4.60
CA ASP A 3 -11.50 -4.58 -5.38
C ASP A 3 -12.55 -4.57 -6.49
N ALA A 4 -12.77 -5.71 -7.16
CA ALA A 4 -13.81 -5.85 -8.18
C ALA A 4 -15.22 -5.50 -7.66
N VAL A 5 -15.52 -5.86 -6.40
CA VAL A 5 -16.80 -5.53 -5.75
C VAL A 5 -16.90 -4.01 -5.50
N ILE A 6 -15.80 -3.39 -5.07
CA ILE A 6 -15.73 -1.94 -4.84
C ILE A 6 -15.98 -1.18 -6.16
N LEU A 7 -15.36 -1.62 -7.25
CA LEU A 7 -15.51 -0.98 -8.56
C LEU A 7 -16.91 -1.13 -9.16
N GLN A 8 -17.57 -2.28 -8.98
CA GLN A 8 -18.97 -2.49 -9.38
C GLN A 8 -19.91 -1.55 -8.63
N GLN A 9 -19.59 -1.21 -7.39
CA GLN A 9 -20.39 -0.32 -6.55
C GLN A 9 -19.94 1.15 -6.61
N SER A 10 -18.97 1.50 -7.46
CA SER A 10 -18.42 2.88 -7.56
C SER A 10 -19.46 3.98 -7.81
N LEU A 11 -20.59 3.68 -8.49
CA LEU A 11 -21.70 4.64 -8.65
C LEU A 11 -22.38 4.99 -7.31
N LYS A 12 -22.32 4.09 -6.33
CA LYS A 12 -22.89 4.24 -4.99
C LYS A 12 -21.84 4.67 -3.95
N LEU A 13 -20.59 4.21 -4.09
CA LEU A 13 -19.49 4.42 -3.14
C LEU A 13 -18.64 5.67 -3.46
N GLY A 14 -18.75 6.24 -4.65
CA GLY A 14 -17.97 7.39 -5.08
C GLY A 14 -16.75 7.03 -5.93
N LYS A 15 -16.00 8.06 -6.35
CA LYS A 15 -14.89 7.95 -7.31
C LYS A 15 -13.50 7.77 -6.68
N GLY A 16 -13.38 7.83 -5.36
CA GLY A 16 -12.11 7.76 -4.65
C GLY A 16 -11.59 6.34 -4.46
N GLY A 17 -10.41 6.25 -3.84
CA GLY A 17 -9.81 5.01 -3.38
C GLY A 17 -9.34 5.08 -1.94
N SER A 18 -8.74 4.00 -1.46
CA SER A 18 -8.14 3.90 -0.13
C SER A 18 -6.89 3.04 -0.15
N THR A 19 -5.95 3.40 0.72
CA THR A 19 -4.81 2.58 1.10
C THR A 19 -5.21 1.67 2.27
N ALA A 20 -4.45 0.61 2.50
CA ALA A 20 -4.59 -0.21 3.71
C ALA A 20 -3.28 -0.91 4.07
N ALA A 21 -3.13 -1.16 5.36
CA ALA A 21 -2.12 -2.04 5.91
C ALA A 21 -2.79 -2.95 6.96
N THR A 22 -2.56 -4.25 6.85
CA THR A 22 -3.12 -5.26 7.74
C THR A 22 -2.01 -6.16 8.25
N VAL A 23 -2.07 -6.53 9.52
CA VAL A 23 -1.21 -7.58 10.09
C VAL A 23 -2.07 -8.69 10.67
N ILE A 24 -1.77 -9.91 10.28
CA ILE A 24 -2.47 -11.12 10.71
C ILE A 24 -1.47 -12.03 11.44
N PRO A 25 -1.67 -12.33 12.72
CA PRO A 25 -0.87 -13.33 13.41
C PRO A 25 -1.19 -14.73 12.90
N ILE A 26 -0.14 -15.53 12.66
CA ILE A 26 -0.21 -16.92 12.20
C ILE A 26 0.55 -17.79 13.20
N ASP A 27 -0.14 -18.79 13.75
CA ASP A 27 0.42 -19.82 14.64
C ASP A 27 1.24 -19.29 15.83
N SER A 28 0.93 -18.07 16.28
CA SER A 28 1.65 -17.32 17.34
C SER A 28 3.15 -17.09 17.09
N GLN A 29 3.67 -17.43 15.91
CA GLN A 29 5.09 -17.39 15.59
C GLN A 29 5.41 -16.48 14.40
N LYS A 30 4.40 -16.10 13.63
CA LYS A 30 4.57 -15.29 12.42
C LYS A 30 3.52 -14.20 12.36
N LEU A 31 3.89 -13.08 11.76
CA LEU A 31 2.96 -12.07 11.29
C LEU A 31 2.97 -12.07 9.78
N MET A 32 1.80 -12.20 9.17
CA MET A 32 1.59 -11.90 7.76
C MET A 32 1.16 -10.44 7.65
N VAL A 33 1.92 -9.67 6.91
CA VAL A 33 1.66 -8.25 6.67
C VAL A 33 1.20 -8.10 5.23
N ALA A 34 0.02 -7.53 5.04
CA ALA A 34 -0.53 -7.25 3.71
C ALA A 34 -0.76 -5.74 3.57
N LYS A 35 -0.23 -5.12 2.51
CA LYS A 35 -0.34 -3.67 2.28
C LYS A 35 -0.60 -3.33 0.82
N PHE A 36 -1.36 -2.26 0.58
CA PHE A 36 -1.39 -1.54 -0.70
C PHE A 36 -1.55 -0.04 -0.40
N GLY A 37 -0.73 0.79 -1.05
CA GLY A 37 -0.64 2.23 -0.79
C GLY A 37 0.52 2.62 0.11
N ASP A 38 0.35 3.71 0.86
CA ASP A 38 1.37 4.39 1.66
C ASP A 38 1.21 4.19 3.19
N SER A 39 0.11 3.61 3.66
CA SER A 39 -0.05 3.29 5.09
C SER A 39 1.03 2.33 5.59
N ARG A 40 1.62 2.58 6.77
CA ARG A 40 2.77 1.83 7.29
C ARG A 40 2.38 0.94 8.46
N ALA A 41 3.11 -0.17 8.58
CA ALA A 41 3.13 -1.00 9.78
C ALA A 41 4.58 -1.02 10.29
N VAL A 42 4.78 -0.68 11.56
CA VAL A 42 6.09 -0.60 12.20
C VAL A 42 6.07 -1.46 13.46
N MET A 43 7.06 -2.33 13.61
CA MET A 43 7.21 -3.22 14.75
C MET A 43 8.30 -2.70 15.67
N SER A 44 8.02 -2.65 16.98
CA SER A 44 9.07 -2.48 17.97
C SER A 44 9.72 -3.83 18.28
N ARG A 45 11.05 -3.89 18.17
CA ARG A 45 11.86 -5.06 18.49
C ARG A 45 13.04 -4.62 19.35
N ASN A 46 13.12 -5.12 20.59
CA ASN A 46 14.13 -4.68 21.57
C ASN A 46 14.21 -3.15 21.72
N GLY A 47 13.07 -2.46 21.74
CA GLY A 47 13.01 -1.00 21.79
C GLY A 47 13.45 -0.27 20.51
N VAL A 48 13.70 -0.98 19.40
CA VAL A 48 14.06 -0.41 18.09
C VAL A 48 12.89 -0.54 17.11
N ALA A 49 12.60 0.52 16.38
CA ALA A 49 11.56 0.52 15.36
C ALA A 49 12.04 -0.16 14.07
N HIS A 50 11.29 -1.15 13.61
CA HIS A 50 11.49 -1.87 12.36
C HIS A 50 10.26 -1.74 11.46
N GLN A 51 10.42 -1.06 10.33
CA GLN A 51 9.37 -0.96 9.34
C GLN A 51 9.11 -2.32 8.70
N LEU A 52 7.84 -2.76 8.71
CA LEU A 52 7.44 -4.08 8.23
C LEU A 52 7.06 -4.10 6.74
N SER A 53 6.92 -2.94 6.12
CA SER A 53 6.44 -2.79 4.75
C SER A 53 7.15 -1.66 4.00
N VAL A 54 7.39 -1.82 2.71
CA VAL A 54 7.93 -0.75 1.86
C VAL A 54 6.78 0.10 1.34
N ASP A 55 6.99 1.41 1.22
CA ASP A 55 5.98 2.31 0.66
C ASP A 55 5.83 2.09 -0.85
N HIS A 56 4.58 2.00 -1.32
CA HIS A 56 4.28 1.83 -2.74
C HIS A 56 4.31 3.16 -3.48
N GLU A 57 5.47 3.81 -3.45
CA GLU A 57 5.70 5.04 -4.21
C GLU A 57 5.69 4.75 -5.72
N PRO A 58 5.19 5.68 -6.55
CA PRO A 58 5.22 5.53 -8.01
C PRO A 58 6.62 5.28 -8.59
N SER A 59 7.67 5.77 -7.94
CA SER A 59 9.08 5.50 -8.28
C SER A 59 9.40 4.00 -8.27
N ASN A 60 8.96 3.27 -7.25
CA ASN A 60 9.26 1.86 -7.02
C ASN A 60 8.58 0.96 -8.08
N GLU A 61 7.39 1.34 -8.52
CA GLU A 61 6.60 0.56 -9.49
C GLU A 61 6.63 1.13 -10.91
N ARG A 62 7.46 2.15 -11.15
CA ARG A 62 7.55 2.86 -12.42
C ARG A 62 7.67 1.93 -13.62
N LYS A 63 8.55 0.92 -13.55
CA LYS A 63 8.74 -0.05 -14.63
C LYS A 63 7.48 -0.85 -14.95
N TYR A 64 6.70 -1.18 -13.93
CA TYR A 64 5.44 -1.90 -14.10
C TYR A 64 4.37 -0.98 -14.70
N ILE A 65 4.21 0.23 -14.14
CA ILE A 65 3.27 1.25 -14.61
C ILE A 65 3.52 1.59 -16.09
N GLU A 66 4.77 1.85 -16.47
CA GLU A 66 5.15 2.17 -17.85
C GLU A 66 4.95 0.98 -18.80
N LYS A 67 5.14 -0.27 -18.31
CA LYS A 67 4.92 -1.48 -19.10
C LYS A 67 3.45 -1.68 -19.49
N ILE A 68 2.51 -1.27 -18.63
CA ILE A 68 1.06 -1.38 -18.89
C ILE A 68 0.47 -0.14 -19.59
N GLY A 69 1.32 0.81 -20.02
CA GLY A 69 0.92 1.97 -20.81
C GLY A 69 0.66 3.26 -20.01
N GLY A 70 0.86 3.22 -18.68
CA GLY A 70 0.80 4.41 -17.83
C GLY A 70 2.12 5.18 -17.79
N PHE A 71 2.17 6.25 -16.99
CA PHE A 71 3.41 6.97 -16.75
C PHE A 71 3.53 7.48 -15.31
N VAL A 72 4.77 7.73 -14.88
CA VAL A 72 5.05 8.40 -13.60
C VAL A 72 5.48 9.83 -13.91
N SER A 73 4.65 10.78 -13.50
CA SER A 73 4.93 12.21 -13.63
C SER A 73 6.04 12.64 -12.67
N ASN A 74 6.92 13.51 -13.16
CA ASN A 74 8.01 14.12 -12.38
C ASN A 74 8.00 15.62 -12.62
N ILE A 75 7.05 16.32 -11.99
CA ILE A 75 6.91 17.77 -12.09
C ILE A 75 7.78 18.40 -10.99
N PRO A 76 8.71 19.33 -11.33
CA PRO A 76 9.52 19.99 -10.32
C PRO A 76 8.67 20.65 -9.23
N GLY A 77 8.92 20.29 -7.97
CA GLY A 77 8.18 20.81 -6.81
C GLY A 77 6.89 20.04 -6.45
N ASP A 78 6.56 18.96 -7.16
CA ASP A 78 5.45 18.05 -6.80
C ASP A 78 6.00 16.66 -6.44
N VAL A 79 5.16 15.85 -5.80
CA VAL A 79 5.42 14.43 -5.59
C VAL A 79 5.23 13.66 -6.89
N LEU A 80 5.88 12.50 -7.01
CA LEU A 80 5.68 11.62 -8.16
C LEU A 80 4.25 11.10 -8.16
N ARG A 81 3.59 11.12 -9.33
CA ARG A 81 2.20 10.63 -9.46
C ARG A 81 2.03 9.70 -10.65
N VAL A 82 1.25 8.64 -10.47
CA VAL A 82 0.73 7.77 -11.54
C VAL A 82 -0.25 8.56 -12.40
N ASP A 83 0.02 8.60 -13.71
CA ASP A 83 -0.70 9.38 -14.71
C ASP A 83 -0.92 10.85 -14.33
N GLY A 84 -0.02 11.43 -13.53
CA GLY A 84 -0.14 12.80 -13.03
C GLY A 84 -1.25 13.02 -11.98
N GLN A 85 -1.90 11.95 -11.49
CA GLN A 85 -3.09 12.07 -10.64
C GLN A 85 -2.85 11.57 -9.22
N LEU A 86 -2.34 10.35 -9.04
CA LEU A 86 -2.27 9.69 -7.73
C LEU A 86 -0.83 9.49 -7.25
N ALA A 87 -0.54 9.88 -6.01
CA ALA A 87 0.80 9.81 -5.42
C ALA A 87 1.19 8.42 -4.86
N VAL A 88 0.37 7.40 -5.11
CA VAL A 88 0.62 6.00 -4.73
C VAL A 88 0.46 5.09 -5.94
N ALA A 89 1.25 4.01 -5.98
CA ALA A 89 1.22 3.01 -7.06
C ALA A 89 0.18 1.91 -6.84
N ARG A 90 -0.29 1.73 -5.60
CA ARG A 90 -1.31 0.74 -5.24
C ARG A 90 -2.42 1.33 -4.40
N ALA A 91 -3.67 1.05 -4.74
CA ALA A 91 -4.83 1.38 -3.91
C ALA A 91 -6.04 0.52 -4.31
N PHE A 92 -7.02 0.41 -3.40
CA PHE A 92 -8.36 -0.04 -3.77
C PHE A 92 -9.21 1.10 -4.30
N GLY A 93 -10.12 0.79 -5.21
CA GLY A 93 -10.94 1.82 -5.86
C GLY A 93 -10.21 2.52 -7.00
N ASP A 94 -10.30 3.85 -7.06
CA ASP A 94 -9.70 4.71 -8.09
C ASP A 94 -9.96 4.22 -9.52
N LYS A 95 -11.24 3.97 -9.83
CA LYS A 95 -11.70 3.31 -11.06
C LYS A 95 -11.09 3.88 -12.35
N ARG A 96 -10.84 5.20 -12.42
CA ARG A 96 -10.27 5.86 -13.60
C ARG A 96 -8.81 5.50 -13.84
N LEU A 97 -8.06 5.27 -12.76
CA LEU A 97 -6.63 4.94 -12.79
C LEU A 97 -6.39 3.44 -12.77
N LYS A 98 -7.45 2.62 -12.69
CA LYS A 98 -7.33 1.19 -12.45
C LYS A 98 -6.61 0.41 -13.55
N ILE A 99 -6.56 0.98 -14.74
CA ILE A 99 -5.77 0.43 -15.85
C ILE A 99 -4.27 0.48 -15.57
N HIS A 100 -3.80 1.41 -14.74
CA HIS A 100 -2.37 1.64 -14.44
C HIS A 100 -2.05 1.57 -12.94
N LEU A 101 -3.03 1.17 -12.11
CA LEU A 101 -2.93 1.12 -10.65
C LEU A 101 -3.13 -0.32 -10.17
N CYS A 102 -2.22 -0.80 -9.33
CA CYS A 102 -2.30 -2.16 -8.80
C CYS A 102 -3.18 -2.22 -7.54
N SER A 103 -3.92 -3.32 -7.37
CA SER A 103 -4.71 -3.60 -6.15
C SER A 103 -4.35 -4.90 -5.47
N GLU A 104 -3.31 -5.57 -5.97
CA GLU A 104 -2.74 -6.72 -5.30
C GLU A 104 -1.91 -6.22 -4.11
N PRO A 105 -2.20 -6.70 -2.89
CA PRO A 105 -1.39 -6.37 -1.72
C PRO A 105 0.03 -6.90 -1.91
N ASP A 106 1.02 -6.13 -1.46
CA ASP A 106 2.32 -6.70 -1.12
C ASP A 106 2.19 -7.47 0.19
N ILE A 107 2.66 -8.72 0.19
CA ILE A 107 2.53 -9.64 1.33
C ILE A 107 3.92 -10.04 1.80
N THR A 108 4.23 -9.71 3.05
CA THR A 108 5.47 -10.11 3.72
C THR A 108 5.17 -10.95 4.95
N HIS A 109 6.13 -11.78 5.34
CA HIS A 109 6.05 -12.60 6.54
C HIS A 109 7.19 -12.21 7.49
N GLN A 110 6.85 -12.00 8.76
CA GLN A 110 7.78 -11.60 9.80
C GLN A 110 7.74 -12.61 10.94
N ALA A 111 8.91 -13.09 11.36
CA ALA A 111 9.01 -13.97 12.52
C ALA A 111 8.76 -13.19 13.81
N VAL A 112 8.01 -13.77 14.72
CA VAL A 112 7.72 -13.25 16.05
C VAL A 112 8.51 -14.06 17.07
N GLY A 113 9.10 -13.37 18.03
CA GLY A 113 9.68 -13.94 19.25
C GLY A 113 9.59 -12.94 20.39
N ASP A 114 10.15 -13.30 21.54
CA ASP A 114 9.98 -12.56 22.80
C ASP A 114 10.49 -11.11 22.76
N GLN A 115 11.41 -10.82 21.84
CA GLN A 115 11.92 -9.47 21.61
C GLN A 115 10.93 -8.52 20.92
N ASN A 116 9.82 -9.03 20.38
CA ASN A 116 8.83 -8.24 19.64
C ASN A 116 7.77 -7.71 20.61
N GLU A 117 7.64 -6.39 20.73
CA GLU A 117 6.86 -5.77 21.81
C GLU A 117 5.45 -5.36 21.35
N PHE A 118 5.36 -4.62 20.24
CA PHE A 118 4.09 -4.15 19.67
C PHE A 118 4.25 -3.78 18.19
N VAL A 119 3.12 -3.63 17.50
CA VAL A 119 3.03 -3.13 16.13
C VAL A 119 2.18 -1.86 16.12
N VAL A 120 2.69 -0.83 15.46
CA VAL A 120 1.99 0.44 15.21
C VAL A 120 1.57 0.48 13.75
N PHE A 121 0.33 0.93 13.53
CA PHE A 121 -0.21 1.23 12.20
C PHE A 121 -0.35 2.73 12.06
N THR A 122 0.11 3.27 10.95
CA THR A 122 0.01 4.71 10.66
C THR A 122 -0.40 4.94 9.23
N SER A 123 -1.09 6.06 8.97
CA SER A 123 -1.13 6.65 7.65
C SER A 123 0.17 7.46 7.41
N ASP A 124 0.27 8.05 6.22
CA ASP A 124 1.32 8.97 5.79
C ASP A 124 1.38 10.30 6.59
N GLY A 125 0.31 10.63 7.32
CA GLY A 125 0.21 11.87 8.11
C GLY A 125 0.86 11.85 9.50
N ILE A 126 1.59 10.79 9.86
CA ILE A 126 2.35 10.63 11.12
C ILE A 126 3.85 10.79 10.86
#